data_AF-A0A6C0VBV7-F1
#
_entry.id   AF-A0A6C0VBV7-F1
#
_cell.length_a   1.000
_cell.length_b   1.000
_cell.length_c   1.000
_cell.angle_alpha   90.00
_cell.angle_beta   90.00
_cell.angle_gamma   90.00
#
_symmetry.space_group_name_H-M   'P 1'
#
loop_
_entity.id
_entity.type
_entity.pdbx_description
1 polymer ?
#
loop_
_entity_poly.entity_id
_entity_poly.type
_entity_poly.pdbx_seq_one_letter_code
_entity_poly.pdbx_strand_id
1 'polypeptide(L)' 'NISVKELRRGYVAGDSKNQPPRGAADFTAQVIVLNHPGQISNGYTPVLDCHTAHIACKFA' A
#
# COMPACT_ATOMS: atom_id res chain seq x y z
N ASN A 1 -26.74 3.57 1.13
CA ASN A 1 -26.35 2.57 2.15
C ASN A 1 -25.28 1.71 1.52
N ILE A 2 -24.12 1.52 2.17
CA ILE A 2 -23.00 0.72 1.66
C ILE A 2 -22.90 -0.54 2.51
N SER A 3 -22.75 -1.71 1.88
CA SER A 3 -22.68 -2.97 2.59
C SER A 3 -21.32 -3.13 3.28
N VAL A 4 -21.30 -3.72 4.48
CA VAL A 4 -20.04 -4.08 5.16
C VAL A 4 -19.20 -5.07 4.33
N LYS A 5 -19.83 -5.83 3.43
CA LYS A 5 -19.13 -6.77 2.53
C LYS A 5 -18.33 -6.05 1.44
N GLU A 6 -18.66 -4.79 1.15
CA GLU A 6 -18.00 -3.98 0.13
C GLU A 6 -16.81 -3.20 0.70
N LEU A 7 -16.67 -3.17 2.04
CA LEU A 7 -15.61 -2.46 2.75
C LEU A 7 -14.64 -3.46 3.39
N ARG A 8 -13.36 -3.08 3.41
CA ARG A 8 -12.31 -3.86 4.06
C ARG A 8 -11.30 -2.95 4.74
N ARG A 9 -10.61 -3.49 5.75
CA ARG A 9 -9.46 -2.82 6.36
C ARG A 9 -8.42 -2.49 5.28
N GLY A 10 -7.85 -1.29 5.34
CA GLY A 10 -6.95 -0.75 4.31
C GLY A 10 -7.64 0.14 3.27
N TYR A 11 -8.97 0.23 3.25
CA TYR A 11 -9.67 1.24 2.43
C TYR A 11 -9.53 2.64 3.03
N VAL A 12 -9.44 3.62 2.13
CA VAL A 12 -9.30 5.04 2.48
C VAL A 12 -10.59 5.75 2.09
N ALA A 13 -11.24 6.37 3.07
CA ALA A 13 -12.40 7.23 2.86
C ALA A 13 -11.97 8.70 2.80
N GLY A 14 -12.60 9.48 1.94
CA GLY A 14 -12.38 10.92 1.83
C GLY A 14 -13.57 11.63 1.20
N ASP A 15 -13.59 12.96 1.26
CA ASP A 15 -14.65 13.77 0.68
C ASP A 15 -14.66 13.64 -0.85
N SER A 16 -15.82 13.30 -1.41
CA SER A 16 -15.99 13.14 -2.86
C SER A 16 -15.81 14.45 -3.64
N LYS A 17 -15.97 15.60 -2.99
CA LYS A 17 -15.86 16.92 -3.61
C LYS A 17 -14.52 17.60 -3.37
N ASN A 18 -13.68 17.06 -2.49
CA ASN A 18 -12.39 17.64 -2.15
C ASN A 18 -11.28 16.59 -2.24
N GLN A 19 -10.67 16.49 -3.44
CA GLN A 19 -9.55 15.58 -3.74
C GLN A 19 -9.80 14.14 -3.22
N PRO A 20 -10.82 13.44 -3.76
CA PRO A 20 -11.16 12.11 -3.30
C PRO A 20 -9.98 11.14 -3.43
N PRO A 21 -9.82 10.19 -2.48
CA PRO A 21 -8.74 9.22 -2.53
C PRO A 21 -8.84 8.35 -3.77
N ARG A 22 -7.68 7.98 -4.33
CA ARG A 22 -7.56 7.12 -5.51
C ARG A 22 -6.62 5.97 -5.21
N GLY A 23 -6.85 4.82 -5.84
CA GLY A 23 -5.90 3.71 -5.79
C GLY A 23 -4.59 4.07 -6.49
N ALA A 24 -3.47 3.66 -5.89
CA ALA A 24 -2.16 3.74 -6.54
C ALA A 24 -1.86 2.42 -7.25
N ALA A 25 -1.52 2.48 -8.53
CA ALA A 25 -1.02 1.32 -9.28
C ALA A 25 0.43 1.01 -8.93
N ASP A 26 1.22 2.07 -8.79
CA ASP A 26 2.63 2.07 -8.38
C ASP A 26 2.94 3.39 -7.65
N PHE A 27 4.07 3.44 -6.95
CA PHE A 27 4.59 4.66 -6.34
C PHE A 27 6.10 4.56 -6.17
N THR A 28 6.79 5.70 -6.27
CA THR A 28 8.21 5.79 -5.92
C THR A 28 8.34 6.17 -4.45
N ALA A 29 9.18 5.46 -3.72
CA ALA A 29 9.52 5.77 -2.34
C ALA A 29 11.02 5.69 -2.10
N GLN A 30 11.50 6.48 -1.14
CA GLN A 30 12.84 6.29 -0.58
C GLN A 30 12.73 5.30 0.57
N VAL A 31 13.59 4.29 0.57
CA VAL A 31 13.60 3.24 1.58
C VAL A 31 14.97 3.18 2.24
N ILE A 32 14.98 2.90 3.53
CA ILE A 32 16.18 2.57 4.30
C ILE A 32 16.09 1.09 4.64
N VAL A 33 17.08 0.31 4.21
CA VAL A 33 17.16 -1.11 4.53
C VAL A 33 17.80 -1.26 5.91
N LEU A 34 17.10 -1.92 6.83
CA LEU A 34 17.62 -2.26 8.15
C LEU A 34 18.51 -3.51 8.08
N ASN A 35 19.00 -4.00 9.23
CA ASN A 35 19.85 -5.19 9.30
C ASN A 35 19.10 -6.45 8.85
N HIS A 36 19.13 -6.72 7.55
CA HIS A 36 18.47 -7.84 6.89
C HIS A 36 19.54 -8.81 6.35
N PRO A 37 19.46 -10.12 6.68
CA PRO A 37 20.51 -11.08 6.33
C PRO A 37 20.55 -11.46 4.84
N GLY A 38 19.53 -11.07 4.07
CA GLY A 38 19.42 -11.36 2.64
C GLY A 38 19.64 -10.14 1.74
N GLN A 39 19.73 -10.41 0.44
CA GLN A 39 19.81 -9.38 -0.60
C GLN A 39 18.41 -8.98 -1.09
N ILE A 40 18.25 -7.71 -1.45
CA ILE A 40 17.05 -7.17 -2.08
C ILE A 40 17.41 -6.80 -3.53
N SER A 41 16.67 -7.33 -4.48
CA SER A 41 16.86 -7.10 -5.91
C SER A 41 15.54 -6.71 -6.58
N ASN A 42 15.61 -6.29 -7.86
CA ASN A 42 14.41 -6.04 -8.66
C ASN A 42 13.53 -7.31 -8.67
N GLY A 43 12.24 -7.13 -8.38
CA GLY A 43 11.26 -8.18 -8.24
C GLY A 43 11.04 -8.67 -6.81
N TYR A 44 11.83 -8.20 -5.84
CA TYR A 44 11.56 -8.49 -4.43
C TYR A 44 10.16 -8.00 -4.05
N THR A 45 9.36 -8.88 -3.45
CA THR A 45 7.93 -8.63 -3.20
C THR A 45 7.60 -8.77 -1.71
N PRO A 46 8.06 -7.82 -0.86
CA PRO A 46 7.72 -7.82 0.56
C PRO A 46 6.27 -7.39 0.79
N VAL A 47 5.75 -7.66 1.98
CA VAL A 47 4.51 -7.04 2.45
C VAL A 47 4.84 -5.66 3.01
N LEU A 48 4.08 -4.66 2.55
CA LEU A 48 4.16 -3.29 3.04
C LEU A 48 2.97 -3.02 3.94
N ASP A 49 3.27 -2.51 5.13
CA ASP A 49 2.30 -1.86 6.00
C ASP A 49 2.30 -0.36 5.71
N CYS A 50 1.18 0.15 5.21
CA CYS A 50 0.98 1.59 5.01
C CYS A 50 -0.36 1.99 5.63
N HIS A 51 -0.32 2.81 6.67
CA HIS A 51 -1.49 3.11 7.50
C HIS A 51 -2.16 1.83 8.03
N THR A 52 -3.34 1.48 7.52
CA THR A 52 -4.06 0.24 7.88
C THR A 52 -4.04 -0.80 6.77
N ALA A 53 -3.46 -0.48 5.61
CA ALA A 53 -3.28 -1.41 4.51
C ALA A 53 -2.08 -2.32 4.78
N HIS A 54 -2.24 -3.60 4.47
CA HIS A 54 -1.26 -4.65 4.60
C HIS A 54 -1.27 -5.46 3.30
N ILE A 55 -0.35 -5.14 2.39
CA ILE A 55 -0.40 -5.60 0.98
C ILE A 55 1.01 -5.92 0.50
N ALA A 56 1.18 -7.02 -0.23
CA ALA A 56 2.42 -7.33 -0.94
C ALA A 56 2.65 -6.36 -2.11
N CYS A 57 3.80 -5.69 -2.16
CA CYS A 57 4.19 -4.83 -3.28
C CYS A 57 5.50 -5.32 -3.88
N LYS A 58 5.59 -5.31 -5.21
CA LYS A 58 6.78 -5.68 -5.95
C LYS A 58 7.68 -4.46 -6.15
N PHE A 59 8.96 -4.60 -5.83
CA PHE A 59 9.97 -3.60 -6.18
C PHE A 59 10.28 -3.75 -7.68
N ALA A 60 10.13 -2.67 -8.45
CA ALA A 60 10.24 -2.67 -9.91
C ALA A 60 11.35 -1.72 -10.39
#